data_AF-A0A7Z7J0W3-F1
#
_entry.id   AF-A0A7Z7J0W3-F1
#
_cell.length_a   1.000
_cell.length_b   1.000
_cell.length_c   1.000
_cell.angle_alpha   90.00
_cell.angle_beta   90.00
_cell.angle_gamma   90.00
#
_symmetry.space_group_name_H-M   'P 1'
#
loop_
_entity.id
_entity.type
_entity.pdbx_description
1 polymer ?
#
loop_
_entity_poly.entity_id
_entity_poly.type
_entity_poly.pdbx_seq_one_letter_code
_entity_poly.pdbx_strand_id
1 'polypeptide(L)'
;MSDSTPSNKPQSRLKADGSHSQQLLRDLALINARTVQQLGPLQPGVSVATPKRKPNLPRPMQRLNQDAFMTQTNDSSPDSIGARPPVPQGLRESFKDYPDHIARLENALQESVDKPSPITPPLEFAIWAIEGCLDTFVDESREKLRIAEQTGDQEAIALAKSTHLLMLHSASKGAWKEQNLMDYFGFPSSSHRHG
;
A
#
# COMPACT_ATOMS: atom_id res chain seq x y z
N MET A 1 32.22 -51.57 -8.61
CA MET A 1 32.35 -50.13 -8.31
C MET A 1 30.98 -49.55 -8.58
N SER A 2 30.21 -49.29 -7.53
CA SER A 2 28.79 -48.92 -7.63
C SER A 2 28.64 -47.44 -7.32
N ASP A 3 28.22 -46.68 -8.32
CA ASP A 3 27.93 -45.26 -8.24
C ASP A 3 26.67 -45.02 -7.38
N SER A 4 26.80 -44.15 -6.37
CA SER A 4 25.70 -43.75 -5.48
C SER A 4 25.42 -42.26 -5.68
N THR A 5 24.37 -41.95 -6.44
CA THR A 5 23.78 -40.60 -6.53
C THR A 5 23.06 -40.23 -5.23
N PRO A 6 23.31 -39.04 -4.62
CA PRO A 6 22.50 -38.56 -3.52
C PRO A 6 21.20 -37.90 -4.02
N SER A 7 20.07 -38.46 -3.58
CA SER A 7 18.71 -37.93 -3.80
C SER A 7 18.50 -36.67 -2.95
N ASN A 8 18.38 -35.51 -3.61
CA ASN A 8 18.11 -34.22 -2.98
C ASN A 8 16.59 -34.05 -2.84
N LYS A 9 16.03 -34.32 -1.65
CA LYS A 9 14.65 -33.97 -1.29
C LYS A 9 14.66 -32.70 -0.43
N PRO A 10 13.85 -31.67 -0.75
CA PRO A 10 13.77 -30.47 0.07
C PRO A 10 13.07 -30.80 1.40
N GLN A 11 13.77 -30.55 2.51
CA GLN A 11 13.22 -30.65 3.85
C GLN A 11 12.15 -29.56 4.05
N SER A 12 10.89 -30.00 4.09
CA SER A 12 9.76 -29.27 4.65
C SER A 12 10.12 -28.76 6.05
N ARG A 13 10.43 -27.47 6.18
CA ARG A 13 10.56 -26.78 7.48
C ARG A 13 9.18 -26.66 8.12
N LEU A 14 8.78 -27.71 8.83
CA LEU A 14 7.71 -27.67 9.82
C LEU A 14 8.33 -27.95 11.19
N LYS A 15 8.41 -26.89 12.00
CA LYS A 15 7.95 -26.81 13.40
C LYS A 15 8.61 -25.59 14.05
N ALA A 16 7.81 -24.56 14.34
CA ALA A 16 8.19 -23.53 15.29
C ALA A 16 8.32 -24.22 16.65
N ASP A 17 9.55 -24.34 17.15
CA ASP A 17 9.81 -24.98 18.43
C ASP A 17 9.05 -24.25 19.53
N GLY A 18 8.19 -24.97 20.27
CA GLY A 18 7.39 -24.39 21.36
C GLY A 18 8.23 -23.64 22.41
N SER A 19 9.52 -23.96 22.49
CA SER A 19 10.52 -23.23 23.29
C SER A 19 10.57 -21.72 22.96
N HIS A 20 10.49 -21.34 21.68
CA HIS A 20 10.55 -19.93 21.29
C HIS A 20 9.31 -19.15 21.75
N SER A 21 8.13 -19.74 21.59
CA SER A 21 6.88 -19.14 22.08
C SER A 21 6.86 -19.01 23.61
N GLN A 22 7.42 -19.99 24.32
CA GLN A 22 7.55 -19.95 25.79
C GLN A 22 8.54 -18.87 26.24
N GLN A 23 9.62 -18.66 25.48
CA GLN A 23 10.59 -17.60 25.75
C GLN A 23 9.94 -16.21 25.59
N LEU A 24 9.20 -15.98 24.50
CA LEU A 24 8.49 -14.72 24.29
C LEU A 24 7.48 -14.43 25.40
N LEU A 25 6.74 -15.44 25.87
CA LEU A 25 5.80 -15.30 26.98
C LEU A 25 6.51 -14.93 28.30
N ARG A 26 7.68 -15.49 28.58
CA ARG A 26 8.51 -15.10 29.74
C ARG A 26 8.97 -13.65 29.64
N ASP A 27 9.50 -13.26 28.49
CA ASP A 27 10.05 -11.92 28.31
C ASP A 27 8.94 -10.86 28.40
N LEU A 28 7.76 -11.13 27.83
CA LEU A 28 6.57 -10.30 28.00
C LEU A 28 6.14 -10.19 29.47
N ALA A 29 6.13 -11.29 30.22
CA ALA A 29 5.78 -11.29 31.64
C ALA A 29 6.76 -10.44 32.46
N LEU A 30 8.07 -10.53 32.18
CA LEU A 30 9.09 -9.71 32.85
C LEU A 30 8.93 -8.22 32.53
N ILE A 31 8.67 -7.86 31.27
CA ILE A 31 8.44 -6.48 30.84
C ILE A 31 7.18 -5.93 31.52
N ASN A 32 6.09 -6.70 31.53
CA ASN A 32 4.84 -6.29 32.15
C ASN A 32 5.00 -6.12 33.67
N ALA A 33 5.69 -7.05 34.35
CA ALA A 33 5.96 -6.96 35.78
C ALA A 33 6.80 -5.72 36.12
N ARG A 34 7.81 -5.40 35.31
CA ARG A 34 8.60 -4.17 35.47
C ARG A 34 7.74 -2.93 35.25
N THR A 35 6.89 -2.95 34.23
CA THR A 35 6.01 -1.83 33.89
C THR A 35 5.02 -1.55 35.04
N VAL A 36 4.44 -2.59 35.62
CA VAL A 36 3.55 -2.47 36.79
C VAL A 36 4.30 -1.94 38.02
N GLN A 37 5.54 -2.37 38.25
CA GLN A 37 6.34 -1.84 39.35
C GLN A 37 6.69 -0.36 39.18
N GLN A 38 6.91 0.09 37.94
CA GLN A 38 7.30 1.48 37.65
C GLN A 38 6.11 2.44 37.53
N LEU A 39 5.00 1.98 36.97
CA LEU A 39 3.84 2.82 36.60
C LEU A 39 2.58 2.50 37.41
N GLY A 40 2.60 1.46 38.24
CA GLY A 40 1.42 0.94 38.93
C GLY A 40 0.55 0.02 38.05
N PRO A 41 -0.44 -0.69 38.64
CA PRO A 41 -1.39 -1.49 37.89
C PRO A 41 -2.28 -0.60 37.01
N LEU A 42 -2.50 -1.01 35.75
CA LEU A 42 -3.40 -0.31 34.84
C LEU A 42 -4.82 -0.37 35.41
N GLN A 43 -5.45 0.80 35.61
CA GLN A 43 -6.83 0.84 36.11
C GLN A 43 -7.80 0.42 34.99
N PRO A 44 -8.64 -0.59 35.20
CA PRO A 44 -9.66 -0.96 34.22
C PRO A 44 -10.76 0.11 34.22
N GLY A 45 -10.91 0.83 33.09
CA GLY A 45 -12.10 1.65 32.83
C GLY A 45 -11.93 3.16 32.68
N VAL A 46 -10.71 3.69 32.58
CA VAL A 46 -10.51 5.13 32.27
C VAL A 46 -10.18 5.32 30.79
N SER A 47 -10.99 6.13 30.10
CA SER A 47 -10.80 6.54 28.70
C SER A 47 -9.37 7.02 28.45
N VAL A 48 -8.71 6.41 27.46
CA VAL A 48 -7.38 6.81 27.02
C VAL A 48 -7.45 8.23 26.44
N ALA A 49 -6.88 9.19 27.16
CA ALA A 49 -6.43 10.43 26.54
C ALA A 49 -5.45 10.07 25.42
N THR A 50 -5.76 10.52 24.19
CA THR A 50 -4.93 10.33 23.00
C THR A 50 -3.46 10.65 23.27
N PRO A 51 -2.50 9.79 22.90
CA PRO A 51 -1.09 10.11 23.07
C PRO A 51 -0.70 11.31 22.20
N LYS A 52 -0.18 12.35 22.86
CA LYS A 52 0.39 13.55 22.24
C LYS A 52 1.59 13.14 21.38
N ARG A 53 1.55 13.51 20.09
CA ARG A 53 2.57 13.21 19.06
C ARG A 53 4.00 13.41 19.58
N LYS A 54 4.90 12.52 19.16
CA LYS A 54 6.35 12.61 19.43
C LYS A 54 6.91 13.99 19.00
N PRO A 55 7.92 14.53 19.71
CA PRO A 55 8.64 15.71 19.23
C PRO A 55 9.38 15.36 17.93
N ASN A 56 9.26 16.22 16.91
CA ASN A 56 10.02 16.09 15.68
C ASN A 56 11.52 16.22 15.98
N LEU A 57 12.28 15.15 15.76
CA LEU A 57 13.73 15.26 15.62
C LEU A 57 14.03 15.88 14.24
N PRO A 58 14.83 16.95 14.13
CA PRO A 58 15.26 17.43 12.82
C PRO A 58 16.11 16.34 12.14
N ARG A 59 15.73 16.01 10.91
CA ARG A 59 16.51 15.12 10.03
C ARG A 59 17.88 15.76 9.77
N PRO A 60 19.00 15.01 9.76
CA PRO A 60 20.29 15.57 9.37
C PRO A 60 20.20 16.07 7.92
N MET A 61 20.49 17.35 7.71
CA MET A 61 20.63 17.93 6.37
C MET A 61 21.81 17.26 5.67
N GLN A 62 21.53 16.39 4.71
CA GLN A 62 22.51 16.13 3.66
C GLN A 62 22.56 17.36 2.77
N ARG A 63 23.65 18.09 2.97
CA ARG A 63 24.12 19.26 2.26
C ARG A 63 23.90 19.11 0.74
N LEU A 64 22.86 19.80 0.30
CA LEU A 64 22.68 20.44 -0.99
C LEU A 64 24.01 20.72 -1.73
N ASN A 65 24.33 19.92 -2.74
CA ASN A 65 25.06 20.43 -3.90
C ASN A 65 23.98 21.00 -4.85
N GLN A 66 23.62 22.26 -4.62
CA GLN A 66 23.03 23.10 -5.65
C GLN A 66 24.17 23.44 -6.58
N ASP A 67 24.31 22.70 -7.68
CA ASP A 67 24.91 23.13 -8.94
C ASP A 67 24.72 21.98 -9.94
N ALA A 68 24.07 22.30 -11.07
CA ALA A 68 23.63 21.42 -12.16
C ALA A 68 22.30 20.68 -11.88
N PHE A 69 21.17 20.94 -12.55
CA PHE A 69 20.95 21.44 -13.90
C PHE A 69 19.68 22.30 -13.94
N MET A 70 19.86 23.60 -14.23
CA MET A 70 18.86 24.37 -14.98
C MET A 70 18.81 23.82 -16.42
N THR A 71 17.69 24.07 -17.09
CA THR A 71 17.27 23.62 -18.44
C THR A 71 16.88 22.14 -18.59
N GLN A 72 15.65 21.83 -18.14
CA GLN A 72 14.83 20.89 -18.90
C GLN A 72 14.35 21.65 -20.15
N THR A 73 15.14 21.57 -21.22
CA THR A 73 14.65 21.89 -22.56
C THR A 73 13.50 20.95 -22.86
N ASN A 74 12.32 21.54 -23.05
CA ASN A 74 11.14 20.92 -23.62
C ASN A 74 11.49 20.33 -25.00
N ASP A 75 11.96 19.09 -25.03
CA ASP A 75 12.11 18.27 -26.25
C ASP A 75 11.44 16.89 -26.09
N SER A 76 10.59 16.74 -25.07
CA SER A 76 9.69 15.58 -24.99
C SER A 76 8.55 15.77 -25.98
N SER A 77 8.51 14.87 -26.98
CA SER A 77 7.49 14.72 -28.03
C SER A 77 6.11 15.35 -27.71
N PRO A 78 5.52 16.13 -28.64
CA PRO A 78 4.31 16.91 -28.40
C PRO A 78 3.01 16.10 -28.15
N ASP A 79 3.05 14.77 -28.19
CA ASP A 79 1.85 13.93 -28.03
C ASP A 79 1.45 13.65 -26.57
N SER A 80 2.30 13.94 -25.58
CA SER A 80 2.00 13.63 -24.16
C SER A 80 1.44 14.80 -23.33
N ILE A 81 1.42 16.03 -23.86
CA ILE A 81 1.01 17.24 -23.10
C ILE A 81 -0.52 17.42 -23.00
N GLY A 82 -1.32 16.57 -23.66
CA GLY A 82 -2.79 16.55 -23.58
C GLY A 82 -3.40 15.22 -23.13
N ALA A 83 -2.58 14.24 -22.77
CA ALA A 83 -3.06 12.90 -22.44
C ALA A 83 -3.40 12.81 -20.95
N ARG A 84 -4.62 12.36 -20.65
CA ARG A 84 -5.08 12.03 -19.30
C ARG A 84 -4.10 11.01 -18.65
N PRO A 85 -3.74 11.17 -17.37
CA PRO A 85 -2.92 10.18 -16.67
C PRO A 85 -3.57 8.79 -16.76
N PRO A 86 -2.81 7.76 -17.18
CA PRO A 86 -3.36 6.42 -17.36
C PRO A 86 -3.66 5.79 -16.01
N VAL A 87 -4.83 5.15 -15.87
CA VAL A 87 -5.05 4.20 -14.77
C VAL A 87 -4.10 3.02 -14.96
N PRO A 88 -3.36 2.59 -13.92
CA PRO A 88 -2.47 1.44 -13.99
C PRO A 88 -3.16 0.19 -14.53
N GLN A 89 -2.44 -0.61 -15.31
CA GLN A 89 -3.01 -1.76 -16.02
C GLN A 89 -3.55 -2.79 -15.03
N GLY A 90 -2.84 -3.08 -13.94
CA GLY A 90 -3.32 -3.98 -12.89
C GLY A 90 -4.67 -3.56 -12.27
N LEU A 91 -4.94 -2.26 -12.13
CA LEU A 91 -6.27 -1.77 -11.71
C LEU A 91 -7.31 -1.87 -12.82
N ARG A 92 -6.92 -1.58 -14.07
CA ARG A 92 -7.80 -1.76 -15.24
C ARG A 92 -8.29 -3.20 -15.37
N GLU A 93 -7.39 -4.16 -15.20
CA GLU A 93 -7.71 -5.58 -15.25
C GLU A 93 -8.56 -6.01 -14.05
N SER A 94 -8.23 -5.55 -12.85
CA SER A 94 -8.98 -5.85 -11.63
C SER A 94 -10.43 -5.33 -11.68
N PHE A 95 -10.65 -4.16 -12.27
CA PHE A 95 -11.95 -3.48 -12.29
C PHE A 95 -12.61 -3.46 -13.66
N LYS A 96 -12.28 -4.39 -14.56
CA LYS A 96 -12.89 -4.49 -15.89
C LYS A 96 -14.42 -4.62 -15.86
N ASP A 97 -14.94 -5.29 -14.83
CA ASP A 97 -16.37 -5.51 -14.61
C ASP A 97 -17.01 -4.38 -13.76
N TYR A 98 -16.23 -3.34 -13.43
CA TYR A 98 -16.59 -2.24 -12.55
C TYR A 98 -16.21 -0.88 -13.19
N PRO A 99 -16.85 -0.49 -14.32
CA PRO A 99 -16.48 0.70 -15.08
C PRO A 99 -16.59 2.00 -14.25
N ASP A 100 -17.53 2.07 -13.31
CA ASP A 100 -17.66 3.22 -12.40
C ASP A 100 -16.43 3.42 -11.50
N HIS A 101 -15.78 2.32 -11.09
CA HIS A 101 -14.58 2.38 -10.26
C HIS A 101 -13.39 2.86 -11.08
N ILE A 102 -13.29 2.43 -12.35
CA ILE A 102 -12.31 2.96 -13.29
C ILE A 102 -12.51 4.46 -13.50
N ALA A 103 -13.74 4.92 -13.75
CA ALA A 103 -14.03 6.34 -13.95
C ALA A 103 -13.62 7.20 -12.75
N ARG A 104 -13.85 6.72 -11.51
CA ARG A 104 -13.42 7.39 -10.27
C ARG A 104 -11.90 7.45 -10.14
N LEU A 105 -11.19 6.37 -10.47
CA LEU A 105 -9.72 6.36 -10.48
C LEU A 105 -9.16 7.34 -11.52
N GLU A 106 -9.70 7.31 -12.73
CA GLU A 106 -9.27 8.22 -13.78
C GLU A 106 -9.58 9.69 -13.41
N ASN A 107 -10.67 9.97 -12.69
CA ASN A 107 -11.00 11.31 -12.20
C ASN A 107 -10.03 11.75 -11.11
N ALA A 108 -9.75 10.91 -10.11
CA ALA A 108 -8.79 11.20 -9.05
C ALA A 108 -7.38 11.48 -9.59
N LEU A 109 -6.96 10.70 -10.60
CA LEU A 109 -5.70 10.94 -11.28
C LEU A 109 -5.70 12.26 -12.06
N GLN A 110 -6.77 12.57 -12.80
CA GLN A 110 -6.88 13.85 -13.52
C GLN A 110 -6.85 15.03 -12.54
N GLU A 111 -7.59 14.95 -11.43
CA GLU A 111 -7.56 15.97 -10.39
C GLU A 111 -6.16 16.18 -9.80
N SER A 112 -5.36 15.11 -9.67
CA SER A 112 -3.97 15.23 -9.21
C SER A 112 -3.07 16.04 -10.16
N VAL A 113 -3.39 16.03 -11.45
CA VAL A 113 -2.68 16.79 -12.49
C VAL A 113 -3.22 18.22 -12.58
N ASP A 114 -4.53 18.39 -12.50
CA ASP A 114 -5.19 19.70 -12.56
C ASP A 114 -4.89 20.56 -11.33
N LYS A 115 -4.72 19.93 -10.17
CA LYS A 115 -4.50 20.58 -8.87
C LYS A 115 -3.25 20.00 -8.19
N PRO A 116 -2.04 20.24 -8.74
CA PRO A 116 -0.83 19.65 -8.20
C PRO A 116 -0.53 20.19 -6.79
N SER A 117 0.04 19.34 -5.95
CA SER A 117 0.55 19.74 -4.64
C SER A 117 1.83 20.59 -4.79
N PRO A 118 1.97 21.70 -4.05
CA PRO A 118 3.21 22.50 -4.07
C PRO A 118 4.36 21.86 -3.28
N ILE A 119 4.09 20.80 -2.51
CA ILE A 119 5.07 20.15 -1.61
C ILE A 119 5.32 18.70 -2.02
N THR A 120 4.30 18.01 -2.51
CA THR A 120 4.38 16.60 -2.87
C THR A 120 4.73 16.46 -4.35
N PRO A 121 5.76 15.67 -4.71
CA PRO A 121 6.08 15.40 -6.11
C PRO A 121 4.87 14.83 -6.90
N PRO A 122 4.70 15.15 -8.19
CA PRO A 122 3.52 14.76 -8.98
C PRO A 122 3.19 13.26 -8.96
N LEU A 123 4.20 12.39 -9.16
CA LEU A 123 4.02 10.93 -9.09
C LEU A 123 3.53 10.48 -7.71
N GLU A 124 4.12 10.99 -6.64
CA GLU A 124 3.73 10.64 -5.27
C GLU A 124 2.31 11.12 -4.97
N PHE A 125 1.94 12.30 -5.48
CA PHE A 125 0.60 12.85 -5.32
C PHE A 125 -0.46 12.02 -6.06
N ALA A 126 -0.15 11.57 -7.29
CA ALA A 126 -1.02 10.67 -8.04
C ALA A 126 -1.18 9.29 -7.38
N ILE A 127 -0.09 8.74 -6.81
CA ILE A 127 -0.14 7.51 -6.01
C ILE A 127 -1.05 7.68 -4.80
N TRP A 128 -0.94 8.79 -4.07
CA TRP A 128 -1.85 9.13 -2.97
C TRP A 128 -3.31 9.24 -3.43
N ALA A 129 -3.56 9.85 -4.58
CA ALA A 129 -4.91 9.95 -5.13
C ALA A 129 -5.52 8.57 -5.42
N ILE A 130 -4.73 7.64 -6.00
CA ILE A 130 -5.16 6.25 -6.21
C ILE A 130 -5.43 5.57 -4.86
N GLU A 131 -4.52 5.69 -3.88
CA GLU A 131 -4.67 5.09 -2.55
C GLU A 131 -5.95 5.54 -1.87
N GLY A 132 -6.23 6.85 -1.84
CA GLY A 132 -7.47 7.38 -1.26
C GLY A 132 -8.73 6.90 -1.99
N CYS A 133 -8.67 6.74 -3.31
CA CYS A 133 -9.78 6.19 -4.08
C CYS A 133 -10.05 4.71 -3.75
N LEU A 134 -8.99 3.90 -3.65
CA LEU A 134 -9.09 2.47 -3.30
C LEU A 134 -9.56 2.27 -1.85
N ASP A 135 -9.07 3.07 -0.90
CA ASP A 135 -9.54 3.06 0.49
C ASP A 135 -11.05 3.32 0.56
N THR A 136 -11.53 4.29 -0.23
CA THR A 136 -12.97 4.58 -0.32
C THR A 136 -13.77 3.41 -0.88
N PHE A 137 -13.26 2.72 -1.91
CA PHE A 137 -13.94 1.51 -2.45
C PHE A 137 -14.01 0.38 -1.41
N VAL A 138 -12.96 0.20 -0.62
CA VAL A 138 -12.93 -0.78 0.47
C VAL A 138 -13.98 -0.45 1.53
N ASP A 139 -14.10 0.82 1.92
CA ASP A 139 -15.10 1.27 2.89
C ASP A 139 -16.54 1.11 2.36
N GLU A 140 -16.81 1.50 1.11
CA GLU A 140 -18.12 1.35 0.47
C GLU A 140 -18.54 -0.12 0.33
N SER A 141 -17.62 -0.99 -0.09
CA SER A 141 -17.89 -2.43 -0.22
C SER A 141 -18.11 -3.10 1.14
N ARG A 142 -17.38 -2.67 2.18
CA ARG A 142 -17.60 -3.12 3.56
C ARG A 142 -18.98 -2.75 4.06
N GLU A 143 -19.45 -1.53 3.78
CA GLU A 143 -20.79 -1.11 4.17
C GLU A 143 -21.88 -1.88 3.43
N LYS A 144 -21.72 -2.13 2.12
CA LYS A 144 -22.64 -2.98 1.35
C LYS A 144 -22.71 -4.40 1.92
N LEU A 145 -21.58 -4.95 2.35
CA LEU A 145 -21.56 -6.24 3.03
C LEU A 145 -22.32 -6.21 4.35
N ARG A 146 -22.09 -5.20 5.20
CA ARG A 146 -22.81 -5.02 6.46
C ARG A 146 -24.32 -4.96 6.24
N ILE A 147 -24.77 -4.23 5.21
CA ILE A 147 -26.19 -4.13 4.84
C ILE A 147 -26.74 -5.48 4.40
N ALA A 148 -26.04 -6.19 3.50
CA ALA A 148 -26.46 -7.51 3.04
C ALA A 148 -26.59 -8.50 4.21
N GLU A 149 -25.64 -8.49 5.15
CA GLU A 149 -25.67 -9.32 6.36
C GLU A 149 -26.88 -9.04 7.26
N GLN A 150 -27.36 -7.80 7.33
CA GLN A 150 -28.59 -7.46 8.07
C GLN A 150 -29.86 -7.97 7.38
N THR A 151 -29.87 -8.06 6.05
CA THR A 151 -31.02 -8.56 5.29
C THR A 151 -31.16 -10.07 5.32
N GLY A 152 -30.05 -10.79 5.57
CA GLY A 152 -30.01 -12.26 5.62
C GLY A 152 -30.03 -12.96 4.26
N ASP A 153 -30.05 -12.21 3.15
CA ASP A 153 -29.97 -12.75 1.79
C ASP A 153 -28.57 -13.33 1.51
N GLN A 154 -28.52 -14.66 1.36
CA GLN A 154 -27.26 -15.38 1.19
C GLN A 154 -26.57 -15.07 -0.15
N GLU A 155 -27.33 -14.81 -1.22
CA GLU A 155 -26.75 -14.45 -2.52
C GLU A 155 -26.17 -13.04 -2.46
N ALA A 156 -26.90 -12.09 -1.87
CA ALA A 156 -26.42 -10.74 -1.66
C ALA A 156 -25.17 -10.69 -0.76
N ILE A 157 -25.13 -11.50 0.30
CA ILE A 157 -23.97 -11.61 1.19
C ILE A 157 -22.77 -12.20 0.44
N ALA A 158 -22.95 -13.28 -0.33
CA ALA A 158 -21.87 -13.89 -1.10
C ALA A 158 -21.29 -12.91 -2.13
N LEU A 159 -22.15 -12.20 -2.87
CA LEU A 159 -21.75 -11.18 -3.82
C LEU A 159 -20.99 -10.04 -3.12
N ALA A 160 -21.52 -9.50 -2.02
CA ALA A 160 -20.88 -8.41 -1.29
C ALA A 160 -19.53 -8.82 -0.70
N LYS A 161 -19.38 -10.06 -0.19
CA LYS A 161 -18.09 -10.61 0.27
C LYS A 161 -17.08 -10.70 -0.85
N SER A 162 -17.47 -11.26 -1.99
CA SER A 162 -16.57 -11.37 -3.15
C SER A 162 -16.12 -10.00 -3.66
N THR A 163 -17.04 -9.03 -3.71
CA THR A 163 -16.76 -7.64 -4.09
C THR A 163 -15.80 -7.00 -3.09
N HIS A 164 -16.04 -7.14 -1.79
CA HIS A 164 -15.17 -6.57 -0.76
C HIS A 164 -13.75 -7.15 -0.81
N LEU A 165 -13.61 -8.46 -1.01
CA LEU A 165 -12.31 -9.11 -1.18
C LEU A 165 -11.58 -8.62 -2.43
N LEU A 166 -12.28 -8.41 -3.54
CA LEU A 166 -11.71 -7.80 -4.74
C LEU A 166 -11.16 -6.41 -4.42
N MET A 167 -11.96 -5.54 -3.79
CA MET A 167 -11.52 -4.17 -3.43
C MET A 167 -10.28 -4.20 -2.53
N LEU A 168 -10.27 -5.09 -1.53
CA LEU A 168 -9.14 -5.23 -0.61
C LEU A 168 -7.87 -5.70 -1.32
N HIS A 169 -7.99 -6.67 -2.23
CA HIS A 169 -6.85 -7.17 -2.98
C HIS A 169 -6.28 -6.11 -3.93
N SER A 170 -7.16 -5.40 -4.65
CA SER A 170 -6.79 -4.32 -5.56
C SER A 170 -6.21 -3.10 -4.84
N ALA A 171 -6.54 -2.86 -3.57
CA ALA A 171 -5.94 -1.79 -2.76
C ALA A 171 -4.44 -2.00 -2.47
N SER A 172 -3.94 -3.24 -2.57
CA SER A 172 -2.54 -3.53 -2.27
C SER A 172 -1.60 -2.91 -3.32
N LYS A 173 -0.63 -2.09 -2.87
CA LYS A 173 0.27 -1.33 -3.78
C LYS A 173 1.05 -2.20 -4.77
N GLY A 174 1.33 -3.45 -4.39
CA GLY A 174 2.00 -4.43 -5.26
C GLY A 174 1.15 -4.86 -6.46
N ALA A 175 -0.17 -4.69 -6.40
CA ALA A 175 -1.09 -5.12 -7.45
C ALA A 175 -1.20 -4.13 -8.63
N TRP A 176 -0.70 -2.90 -8.48
CA TRP A 176 -0.94 -1.86 -9.49
C TRP A 176 0.11 -0.77 -9.63
N LYS A 177 1.15 -0.71 -8.78
CA LYS A 177 2.21 0.29 -8.93
C LYS A 177 3.15 -0.10 -10.08
N GLU A 178 2.64 0.00 -11.30
CA GLU A 178 3.25 -0.46 -12.55
C GLU A 178 3.97 0.65 -13.31
N GLN A 179 4.71 0.24 -14.34
CA GLN A 179 5.61 1.08 -15.10
C GLN A 179 4.89 2.15 -15.92
N ASN A 180 3.68 1.88 -16.42
CA ASN A 180 2.95 2.82 -17.28
C ASN A 180 2.59 4.13 -16.57
N LEU A 181 2.26 4.08 -15.28
CA LEU A 181 2.02 5.26 -14.46
C LEU A 181 3.32 6.01 -14.20
N MET A 182 4.41 5.29 -13.93
CA MET A 182 5.72 5.91 -13.70
C MET A 182 6.28 6.59 -14.96
N ASP A 183 6.11 5.96 -16.12
CA ASP A 183 6.51 6.49 -17.42
C ASP A 183 5.81 7.82 -17.73
N TYR A 184 4.50 7.91 -17.42
CA TYR A 184 3.74 9.16 -17.58
C TYR A 184 4.34 10.33 -16.80
N PHE A 185 4.83 10.07 -15.58
CA PHE A 185 5.47 11.08 -14.75
C PHE A 185 6.98 11.23 -14.98
N GLY A 186 7.54 10.61 -16.02
CA GLY A 186 8.96 10.75 -16.37
C GLY A 186 9.91 9.94 -15.49
N PHE A 187 9.43 8.85 -14.88
CA PHE A 187 10.24 7.89 -14.12
C PHE A 187 10.33 6.52 -14.84
N PRO A 188 10.96 6.46 -16.04
CA PRO A 188 11.13 5.21 -16.74
C PRO A 188 12.04 4.25 -15.97
N SER A 189 11.73 2.95 -16.03
CA SER A 189 12.54 1.89 -15.45
C SER A 189 13.98 2.02 -15.95
N SER A 190 14.95 1.98 -15.04
CA SER A 190 16.36 1.88 -15.39
C SER A 190 16.68 0.48 -15.93
N SER A 191 16.20 0.14 -17.11
CA SER A 191 16.62 -1.07 -17.81
C SER A 191 16.56 -0.86 -19.31
N HIS A 192 17.67 -0.33 -19.85
CA HIS A 192 18.47 -0.92 -20.93
C HIS A 192 19.67 0.02 -21.24
N ARG A 193 20.76 -0.13 -20.47
CA ARG A 193 22.10 0.11 -21.03
C ARG A 193 22.51 -1.19 -21.72
N HIS A 194 22.20 -1.31 -23.00
CA HIS A 194 22.89 -2.25 -23.87
C HIS A 194 24.16 -1.56 -24.35
N GLY A 195 25.31 -2.13 -23.99
CA GLY A 195 26.63 -1.82 -24.53
C GLY A 195 27.28 -3.13 -24.96
#